data_AF-A0A6G8PTJ1-F1
#
_entry.id   AF-A0A6G8PTJ1-F1
#
_cell.length_a   1.000
_cell.length_b   1.000
_cell.length_c   1.000
_cell.angle_alpha   90.00
_cell.angle_beta   90.00
_cell.angle_gamma   90.00
#
_symmetry.space_group_name_H-M   'P 1'
#
loop_
_entity.id
_entity.type
_entity.pdbx_description
1 polymer ?
#
loop_
_entity_poly.entity_id
_entity_poly.type
_entity_poly.pdbx_seq_one_letter_code
_entity_poly.pdbx_strand_id
1 'polypeptide(L)'
;MQWRHLLAAGPFGPGGEVELAVMRTPHVGGVLEFYRPNFEQGALEISATLPGYTTHTLYSRNLDTARAGDLDGDGSWEVLVPDRFRTGLAAVRRTPDGAEEAWKLPVGGTLTTNLASATDANGRLSIAAGRTDGVLRIWP
;
A
#
# COMPACT_ATOMS: atom_id res chain seq x y z
N MET A 1 -18.61 3.08 -12.93
CA MET A 1 -18.33 2.02 -11.93
C MET A 1 -17.06 2.40 -11.18
N GLN A 2 -17.06 2.43 -9.84
CA GLN A 2 -15.87 2.71 -9.04
C GLN A 2 -15.41 1.41 -8.36
N TRP A 3 -14.49 0.68 -9.01
CA TRP A 3 -13.90 -0.51 -8.42
C TRP A 3 -13.08 -0.14 -7.17
N ARG A 4 -13.19 -0.97 -6.13
CA ARG A 4 -12.40 -0.92 -4.90
C ARG A 4 -11.57 -2.19 -4.80
N HIS A 5 -10.26 -2.02 -4.68
CA HIS A 5 -9.31 -3.09 -4.50
C HIS A 5 -8.90 -3.14 -3.02
N LEU A 6 -9.38 -4.14 -2.28
CA LEU A 6 -8.99 -4.36 -0.90
C LEU A 6 -7.52 -4.81 -0.86
N LEU A 7 -6.69 -4.11 -0.08
CA LEU A 7 -5.25 -4.36 0.02
C LEU A 7 -4.91 -5.13 1.29
N ALA A 8 -5.43 -4.67 2.43
CA ALA A 8 -5.13 -5.26 3.74
C ALA A 8 -6.18 -4.85 4.79
N ALA A 9 -6.21 -5.58 5.89
CA ALA A 9 -6.83 -5.21 7.15
C ALA A 9 -5.75 -5.25 8.23
N GLY A 10 -5.65 -4.23 9.07
CA GLY A 10 -4.59 -4.15 10.06
C GLY A 10 -4.73 -2.94 10.99
N PRO A 11 -3.84 -2.82 11.99
CA PRO A 11 -3.83 -1.72 12.97
C PRO A 11 -3.29 -0.42 12.36
N PHE A 12 -3.94 0.08 11.30
CA PHE A 12 -3.54 1.34 10.67
C PHE A 12 -4.00 2.56 11.47
N GLY A 13 -5.04 2.46 12.31
CA GLY A 13 -5.50 3.61 13.07
C GLY A 13 -4.35 4.25 13.87
N PRO A 14 -4.31 5.58 14.05
CA PRO A 14 -3.22 6.25 14.78
C PRO A 14 -3.03 5.77 16.23
N GLY A 15 -4.05 5.13 16.83
CA GLY A 15 -3.98 4.45 18.13
C GLY A 15 -3.85 2.93 18.03
N GLY A 16 -3.62 2.38 16.84
CA GLY A 16 -3.57 0.94 16.56
C GLY A 16 -4.93 0.31 16.24
N GLU A 17 -5.96 1.11 15.96
CA GLU A 17 -7.30 0.59 15.61
C GLU A 17 -7.26 -0.17 14.28
N VAL A 18 -8.07 -1.23 14.18
CA VAL A 18 -8.21 -1.98 12.94
C VAL A 18 -8.93 -1.13 11.89
N GLU A 19 -8.27 -0.90 10.77
CA GLU A 19 -8.85 -0.27 9.58
C GLU A 19 -8.57 -1.15 8.35
N LEU A 20 -9.33 -0.96 7.27
CA LEU A 20 -9.08 -1.57 5.97
C LEU A 20 -8.37 -0.58 5.07
N ALA A 21 -7.29 -1.01 4.41
CA ALA A 21 -6.64 -0.27 3.34
C ALA A 21 -7.20 -0.69 1.98
N VAL A 22 -7.71 0.27 1.21
CA VAL A 22 -8.42 0.01 -0.05
C VAL A 22 -7.97 1.02 -1.12
N MET A 23 -7.64 0.54 -2.32
CA MET A 23 -7.40 1.42 -3.47
C MET A 23 -8.68 1.58 -4.28
N ARG A 24 -9.20 2.82 -4.38
CA ARG A 24 -10.32 3.16 -5.26
C ARG A 24 -9.83 3.54 -6.64
N THR A 25 -10.54 3.04 -7.66
CA THR A 25 -10.25 3.24 -9.09
C THR A 25 -8.75 3.06 -9.42
N PRO A 26 -8.13 1.92 -9.03
CA PRO A 26 -6.67 1.75 -8.99
C PRO A 26 -5.96 1.87 -10.34
N HIS A 27 -6.67 1.76 -11.46
CA HIS A 27 -6.12 1.87 -12.82
C HIS A 27 -6.24 3.26 -13.44
N VAL A 28 -6.98 4.19 -12.81
CA VAL A 28 -7.20 5.56 -13.32
C VAL A 28 -7.01 6.59 -12.23
N GLY A 29 -7.88 6.58 -11.22
CA GLY A 29 -7.98 7.66 -10.23
C GLY A 29 -7.03 7.48 -9.06
N GLY A 30 -6.81 6.24 -8.62
CA GLY A 30 -5.68 5.93 -7.75
C GLY A 30 -5.74 6.66 -6.41
N VAL A 31 -6.81 6.41 -5.65
CA VAL A 31 -7.01 7.00 -4.32
C VAL A 31 -6.94 5.90 -3.28
N LEU A 32 -5.95 5.97 -2.39
CA LEU A 32 -5.88 5.10 -1.22
C LEU A 32 -6.89 5.62 -0.20
N GLU A 33 -7.72 4.71 0.30
CA GLU A 33 -8.76 4.98 1.28
C GLU A 33 -8.55 4.04 2.47
N PHE A 34 -8.69 4.58 3.67
CA PHE A 34 -8.76 3.80 4.89
C PHE A 34 -10.20 3.76 5.37
N TYR A 35 -10.68 2.57 5.72
CA TYR A 35 -12.03 2.37 6.22
C TYR A 35 -12.00 1.86 7.65
N ARG A 36 -12.67 2.58 8.55
CA ARG A 36 -12.93 2.13 9.91
C ARG A 36 -14.26 1.36 9.97
N PRO A 37 -14.29 0.15 10.56
CA PRO A 37 -15.54 -0.52 10.84
C PRO A 37 -16.34 0.20 11.93
N ASN A 38 -17.60 0.52 11.64
CA ASN A 38 -18.61 0.88 12.62
C ASN A 38 -19.51 -0.34 12.86
N PHE A 39 -19.20 -1.10 13.91
CA PHE A 39 -19.89 -2.35 14.20
C PHE A 39 -21.32 -2.16 14.69
N GLU A 40 -21.62 -1.03 15.35
CA GLU A 40 -22.99 -0.73 15.81
C GLU A 40 -23.93 -0.48 14.62
N GLN A 41 -23.42 0.21 13.59
CA GLN A 41 -24.19 0.52 12.38
C GLN A 41 -24.04 -0.53 11.27
N GLY A 42 -23.15 -1.51 11.44
CA GLY A 42 -22.85 -2.50 10.41
C GLY A 42 -22.27 -1.90 9.13
N ALA A 43 -21.47 -0.83 9.28
CA ALA A 43 -20.99 0.00 8.16
C ALA A 43 -19.46 0.13 8.14
N LEU A 44 -18.93 0.51 6.98
CA LEU A 44 -17.54 0.95 6.82
C LEU A 44 -17.52 2.46 6.56
N GLU A 45 -16.80 3.19 7.41
CA GLU A 45 -16.66 4.65 7.31
C GLU A 45 -15.26 5.01 6.84
N ILE A 46 -15.15 5.95 5.89
CA ILE A 46 -13.84 6.41 5.42
C ILE A 46 -13.20 7.25 6.52
N SER A 47 -12.05 6.80 7.04
CA SER A 47 -11.27 7.49 8.06
C SER A 47 -10.21 8.42 7.47
N ALA A 48 -9.69 8.09 6.28
CA ALA A 48 -8.76 8.93 5.53
C ALA A 48 -8.74 8.60 4.03
N THR A 49 -8.30 9.56 3.23
CA THR A 49 -8.07 9.38 1.80
C THR A 49 -6.78 10.07 1.36
N LEU A 50 -6.00 9.43 0.49
CA LEU A 50 -4.80 10.02 -0.11
C LEU A 50 -4.70 9.65 -1.61
N PRO A 51 -4.77 10.64 -2.53
CA PRO A 51 -4.63 10.39 -3.96
C PRO A 51 -3.16 10.23 -4.39
N GLY A 52 -2.94 9.70 -5.59
CA GLY A 52 -1.61 9.72 -6.25
C GLY A 52 -0.94 8.35 -6.42
N TYR A 53 -1.64 7.27 -6.08
CA TYR A 53 -1.10 5.92 -6.04
C TYR A 53 -1.83 4.98 -7.01
N THR A 54 -1.26 3.82 -7.30
CA THR A 54 -1.92 2.82 -8.16
C THR A 54 -1.49 1.42 -7.75
N THR A 55 -2.44 0.48 -7.73
CA THR A 55 -2.13 -0.94 -7.53
C THR A 55 -2.36 -1.78 -8.78
N HIS A 56 -2.88 -1.18 -9.87
CA HIS A 56 -3.23 -1.92 -11.08
C HIS A 56 -3.06 -1.06 -12.33
N THR A 57 -2.61 -1.66 -13.43
CA THR A 57 -2.69 -1.06 -14.77
C THR A 57 -3.75 -1.78 -15.57
N LEU A 58 -4.49 -1.05 -16.40
CA LEU A 58 -5.55 -1.63 -17.21
C LEU A 58 -5.03 -2.86 -17.98
N TYR A 59 -5.78 -3.97 -17.91
CA TYR A 59 -5.45 -5.29 -18.49
C TYR A 59 -4.27 -6.04 -17.88
N SER A 60 -3.64 -5.54 -16.82
CA SER A 60 -2.60 -6.27 -16.10
C SER A 60 -3.18 -7.43 -15.28
N ARG A 61 -2.41 -8.51 -15.17
CA ARG A 61 -2.68 -9.63 -14.25
C ARG A 61 -2.04 -9.43 -12.87
N ASN A 62 -1.20 -8.41 -12.71
CA ASN A 62 -0.57 -8.10 -11.43
C ASN A 62 -1.55 -7.31 -10.56
N LEU A 63 -2.09 -7.99 -9.55
CA LEU A 63 -3.01 -7.43 -8.57
C LEU A 63 -2.39 -7.36 -7.17
N ASP A 64 -1.34 -8.14 -6.90
CA ASP A 64 -0.69 -8.20 -5.59
C ASP A 64 0.52 -7.24 -5.53
N THR A 65 0.26 -5.94 -5.70
CA THR A 65 1.32 -4.90 -5.75
C THR A 65 1.41 -4.05 -4.49
N ALA A 66 0.74 -4.45 -3.40
CA ALA A 66 0.76 -3.72 -2.15
C ALA A 66 1.23 -4.61 -1.00
N ARG A 67 1.89 -4.04 0.00
CA ARG A 67 2.22 -4.72 1.26
C ARG A 67 1.77 -3.84 2.41
N ALA A 68 1.48 -4.45 3.56
CA ALA A 68 1.13 -3.71 4.76
C ALA A 68 1.78 -4.35 5.98
N GLY A 69 2.11 -3.52 6.96
CA GLY A 69 2.80 -3.90 8.17
C GLY A 69 3.46 -2.68 8.80
N ASP A 70 4.13 -2.89 9.93
CA ASP A 70 5.14 -1.95 10.42
C ASP A 70 6.42 -2.17 9.60
N LEU A 71 6.62 -1.33 8.58
CA LEU A 71 7.59 -1.54 7.52
C LEU A 71 8.90 -0.78 7.76
N ASP A 72 8.91 0.19 8.67
CA ASP A 72 10.11 0.90 9.12
C ASP A 72 10.47 0.65 10.60
N GLY A 73 9.65 -0.10 11.34
CA GLY A 73 9.93 -0.54 12.70
C GLY A 73 9.63 0.51 13.76
N ASP A 74 8.82 1.52 13.45
CA ASP A 74 8.46 2.58 14.40
C ASP A 74 7.19 2.29 15.22
N GLY A 75 6.57 1.13 15.01
CA GLY A 75 5.38 0.66 15.71
C GLY A 75 4.06 1.08 15.05
N SER A 76 4.10 1.94 14.04
CA SER A 76 2.93 2.27 13.20
C SER A 76 2.87 1.35 11.99
N TRP A 77 1.68 1.07 11.46
CA TRP A 77 1.55 0.31 10.23
C TRP A 77 1.44 1.23 9.00
N GLU A 78 2.16 0.87 7.95
CA GLU A 78 2.09 1.48 6.63
C GLU A 78 1.42 0.54 5.63
N VAL A 79 0.93 1.15 4.54
CA VAL A 79 0.61 0.45 3.30
C VAL A 79 1.64 0.87 2.26
N LEU A 80 2.48 -0.07 1.83
CA LEU A 80 3.42 0.12 0.74
C LEU A 80 2.70 -0.08 -0.60
N VAL A 81 2.63 0.98 -1.40
CA VAL A 81 1.96 1.00 -2.71
C VAL A 81 2.81 1.68 -3.78
N PRO A 82 2.66 1.30 -5.06
CA PRO A 82 3.28 2.04 -6.15
C PRO A 82 2.70 3.44 -6.28
N ASP A 83 3.56 4.42 -6.58
CA ASP A 83 3.10 5.70 -7.08
C ASP A 83 2.46 5.55 -8.47
N ARG A 84 1.71 6.57 -8.90
CA ARG A 84 1.01 6.57 -10.20
C ARG A 84 1.89 6.26 -11.42
N PHE A 85 3.20 6.53 -11.33
CA PHE A 85 4.15 6.30 -12.42
C PHE A 85 4.85 4.95 -12.32
N ARG A 86 4.63 4.22 -11.21
CA ARG A 86 5.25 2.93 -10.90
C ARG A 86 6.78 3.01 -10.84
N THR A 87 7.32 4.17 -10.50
CA THR A 87 8.76 4.43 -10.39
C THR A 87 9.23 4.56 -8.94
N GLY A 88 8.30 4.64 -7.99
CA GLY A 88 8.55 4.51 -6.56
C GLY A 88 7.50 3.67 -5.86
N LEU A 89 7.90 3.08 -4.73
CA LEU A 89 7.01 2.45 -3.76
C LEU A 89 6.91 3.38 -2.54
N ALA A 90 5.74 3.94 -2.32
CA ALA A 90 5.45 4.84 -1.20
C ALA A 90 4.84 4.04 -0.05
N ALA A 91 5.35 4.24 1.16
CA ALA A 91 4.72 3.77 2.37
C ALA A 91 3.79 4.86 2.90
N VAL A 92 2.51 4.59 2.86
CA VAL A 92 1.48 5.51 3.35
C VAL A 92 1.05 5.10 4.74
N ARG A 93 1.10 6.04 5.67
CA ARG A 93 0.67 5.87 7.06
C ARG A 93 -0.56 6.71 7.35
N ARG A 94 -1.40 6.23 8.27
CA ARG A 94 -2.48 7.01 8.87
C ARG A 94 -1.96 7.91 9.98
N THR A 95 -2.50 9.12 10.03
CA THR A 95 -2.24 10.12 11.07
C THR A 95 -3.57 10.52 11.72
N PRO A 96 -3.55 11.23 12.88
CA PRO A 96 -4.77 11.79 13.46
C PRO A 96 -5.57 12.64 12.47
N ASP A 97 -4.89 13.34 11.55
CA ASP A 97 -5.49 14.29 10.61
C ASP A 97 -5.79 13.69 9.22
N GLY A 98 -5.39 12.43 8.95
CA GLY A 98 -5.62 11.80 7.65
C GLY A 98 -4.60 10.72 7.31
N ALA A 99 -3.98 10.81 6.14
CA ALA A 99 -2.94 9.89 5.74
C ALA A 99 -1.84 10.65 5.00
N GLU A 100 -0.61 10.18 5.11
CA GLU A 100 0.57 10.80 4.51
C GLU A 100 1.56 9.76 3.99
N GLU A 101 2.40 10.16 3.04
CA GLU A 101 3.56 9.38 2.64
C GLU A 101 4.66 9.52 3.70
N ALA A 102 4.89 8.47 4.48
CA ALA A 102 5.93 8.46 5.52
C ALA A 102 7.33 8.39 4.91
N TRP A 103 7.49 7.52 3.90
CA TRP A 103 8.73 7.37 3.16
C TRP A 103 8.49 6.72 1.80
N LYS A 104 9.53 6.72 0.96
CA LYS A 104 9.46 6.21 -0.41
C LYS A 104 10.75 5.53 -0.85
N LEU A 105 10.60 4.37 -1.48
CA LEU A 105 11.67 3.62 -2.10
C LEU A 105 11.71 3.88 -3.61
N PRO A 106 12.82 4.34 -4.18
CA PRO A 106 12.96 4.47 -5.62
C PRO A 106 13.09 3.08 -6.27
N VAL A 107 12.23 2.77 -7.24
CA VAL A 107 12.30 1.52 -8.04
C VAL A 107 13.54 1.55 -8.96
N GLY A 108 13.92 2.72 -9.46
CA GLY A 108 15.03 2.88 -10.41
C GLY A 108 14.71 2.29 -11.79
N GLY A 109 13.45 2.38 -12.18
CA GLY A 109 12.85 1.83 -13.40
C GLY A 109 11.33 1.81 -13.21
N THR A 110 10.60 1.10 -14.07
CA THR A 110 9.15 0.94 -13.92
C THR A 110 8.81 -0.45 -13.40
N LEU A 111 8.00 -0.53 -12.34
CA LEU A 111 7.52 -1.78 -11.74
C LEU A 111 6.67 -2.60 -12.74
N THR A 112 6.99 -3.89 -12.90
CA THR A 112 6.31 -4.81 -13.83
C THR A 112 5.79 -6.10 -13.21
N THR A 113 6.00 -6.32 -11.92
CA THR A 113 5.56 -7.53 -11.20
C THR A 113 4.65 -7.17 -10.01
N ASN A 114 4.06 -8.19 -9.40
CA ASN A 114 3.64 -8.13 -8.00
C ASN A 114 4.83 -7.81 -7.09
N LEU A 115 4.57 -7.38 -5.87
CA LEU A 115 5.60 -7.30 -4.84
C LEU A 115 5.81 -8.69 -4.24
N ALA A 116 7.03 -9.00 -3.83
CA ALA A 116 7.33 -10.12 -2.96
C ALA A 116 7.92 -9.59 -1.66
N SER A 117 7.70 -10.31 -0.58
CA SER A 117 8.22 -9.97 0.74
C SER A 117 8.70 -11.22 1.45
N ALA A 118 9.81 -11.13 2.17
CA ALA A 118 10.33 -12.21 3.00
C ALA A 118 10.94 -11.64 4.27
N THR A 119 10.83 -12.38 5.37
CA THR A 119 11.47 -12.01 6.63
C THR A 119 12.58 -13.02 6.93
N ASP A 120 13.78 -12.55 7.25
CA ASP A 120 14.89 -13.41 7.61
C ASP A 120 14.80 -13.89 9.07
N ALA A 121 15.73 -14.77 9.47
CA ALA A 121 15.74 -15.36 10.82
C ALA A 121 15.93 -14.34 11.95
N ASN A 122 16.40 -13.13 11.63
CA ASN A 122 16.57 -12.04 12.59
C ASN A 122 15.38 -11.07 12.59
N GLY A 123 14.31 -11.39 11.85
CA GLY A 123 13.12 -10.54 11.77
C GLY A 123 13.22 -9.41 10.75
N ARG A 124 14.30 -9.32 9.95
CA ARG A 124 14.46 -8.25 8.96
C ARG A 124 13.60 -8.53 7.73
N LEU A 125 12.77 -7.56 7.37
CA LEU A 125 11.90 -7.63 6.20
C LEU A 125 12.66 -7.21 4.94
N SER A 126 12.55 -8.01 3.88
CA SER A 126 12.97 -7.63 2.54
C SER A 126 11.78 -7.55 1.59
N ILE A 127 11.78 -6.54 0.72
CA ILE A 127 10.80 -6.37 -0.36
C ILE A 127 11.51 -6.56 -1.70
N ALA A 128 10.85 -7.23 -2.65
CA ALA A 128 11.38 -7.45 -3.99
C ALA A 128 10.38 -7.12 -5.10
N ALA A 129 10.89 -6.61 -6.21
CA ALA A 129 10.10 -6.19 -7.35
C ALA A 129 10.89 -6.27 -8.67
N GLY A 130 10.23 -6.75 -9.73
CA GLY A 130 10.77 -6.78 -11.09
C GLY A 130 10.49 -5.48 -11.85
N ARG A 131 11.42 -5.11 -12.73
CA ARG A 131 11.40 -3.87 -13.52
C ARG A 131 11.33 -4.13 -15.03
N THR A 132 10.96 -3.10 -15.80
CA THR A 132 10.90 -3.15 -17.26
C THR A 132 12.22 -3.50 -17.94
N ASP A 133 13.36 -3.26 -17.31
CA ASP A 133 14.70 -3.57 -17.81
C ASP A 133 15.17 -5.00 -17.48
N GLY A 134 14.27 -5.85 -16.95
CA GLY A 134 14.58 -7.24 -16.60
C GLY A 134 15.32 -7.39 -15.27
N VAL A 135 15.50 -6.32 -14.49
CA VAL A 135 16.17 -6.38 -13.18
C VAL A 135 15.16 -6.69 -12.08
N LEU A 136 15.52 -7.64 -11.20
CA LEU A 136 14.90 -7.83 -9.90
C LEU A 136 15.60 -6.93 -8.88
N ARG A 137 14.88 -5.95 -8.33
CA ARG A 137 15.36 -5.10 -7.25
C ARG A 137 14.90 -5.66 -5.91
N ILE A 138 15.79 -5.63 -4.92
CA ILE A 138 15.51 -6.04 -3.54
C ILE A 138 15.89 -4.89 -2.61
N TRP A 139 15.01 -4.56 -1.66
CA TRP A 139 15.26 -3.68 -0.53
C TRP A 139 15.31 -4.53 0.72
N PRO A 140 16.47 -4.65 1.39
CA PRO A 140 16.62 -5.43 2.61
C PRO A 140 16.27 -4.66 3.87
#